data_AF-A0A8C3F0I7-F1
#
_entry.id   AF-A0A8C3F0I7-F1
#
_cell.length_a   1.000
_cell.length_b   1.000
_cell.length_c   1.000
_cell.angle_alpha   90.00
_cell.angle_beta   90.00
_cell.angle_gamma   90.00
#
_symmetry.space_group_name_H-M   'P 1'
#
loop_
_entity.id
_entity.type
_entity.pdbx_description
1 polymer ?
#
loop_
_entity_poly.entity_id
_entity_poly.type
_entity_poly.pdbx_seq_one_letter_code
_entity_poly.pdbx_strand_id
1 'polypeptide(L)'
;MRRSSSTTGSSGRQSMMPLRVQDTNKMGLHTPQAQDRTTFGKLSMSKPASGTSERKVSFFGKRTSGPGGSRNSQYGVFGTEKIKDPRPLHDKAFIQQCIRQLCEFLVENGYAHNVSMKSLQSPSVKDFLKIFTFIYGFLCPYELPDSKFEEEIPRIFKELGYPFALSKSSMYTVGAPHTWPQIVAALVWLIDCVKLYSATRENTPFDEGQTWEGETEDGIVHHKLFMDYTVKCYEHFMKGGDTYEEFDAEVQSKLKDLFNVDEFQVEALAAENKRLHEEIARLEKERETEPDRLVSLKKLKSSLQADVQKYQAYMANLESHAAILDQKVKGINGQLETAEMEVEAMKQENARLQHIFDNQKYSVADIERINHERDELQQTINKLTKELEAEEHQLWNEEMKYARGKEAIETQLAEYHKLARKLKLIPISAENSKGHDFEIKFNPEAGPNCLVKYRTHINAPLMELINRTEEEIRKATHKKMGLEDTFDQVNTMVLEKKSSVKMLKEEAQKLDDLYHQKLKEAEEEERKCATELELLEKHKHLLESGINEGLSEAMNELHDVQRQYQVVMQMTTEESRKVGDNLNRLLEVIATHVVSVEKYLGEQNVKVDRDFEEFMSEDLLVNLREILDNYKKKADAV
;
A
#
# COMPACT_ATOMS: atom_id res chain seq x y z
N MET A 1 0.10 8.87 38.16
CA MET A 1 -0.89 8.11 37.34
C MET A 1 -0.84 8.70 35.92
N ARG A 2 -0.93 7.99 34.79
CA ARG A 2 -0.76 6.56 34.42
C ARG A 2 0.28 6.55 33.27
N ARG A 3 1.33 5.71 33.28
CA ARG A 3 1.42 4.37 32.63
C ARG A 3 0.94 4.38 31.16
N SER A 4 1.76 4.26 30.10
CA SER A 4 2.81 3.28 29.68
C SER A 4 2.29 2.44 28.48
N SER A 5 3.05 1.65 27.70
CA SER A 5 4.42 1.08 27.83
C SER A 5 4.93 0.46 26.51
N SER A 6 6.27 0.29 26.37
CA SER A 6 7.00 -0.89 25.78
C SER A 6 6.85 -1.29 24.28
N THR A 7 7.82 -1.91 23.55
CA THR A 7 9.28 -2.21 23.79
C THR A 7 10.02 -2.61 22.49
N THR A 8 11.19 -2.01 22.28
CA THR A 8 12.52 -2.55 21.84
C THR A 8 12.71 -3.86 21.04
N GLY A 9 13.53 -3.76 19.97
CA GLY A 9 14.58 -4.73 19.56
C GLY A 9 14.27 -5.69 18.39
N SER A 10 15.24 -6.32 17.70
CA SER A 10 16.65 -5.97 17.38
C SER A 10 17.23 -6.97 16.35
N SER A 11 18.12 -6.52 15.45
CA SER A 11 19.09 -7.35 14.69
C SER A 11 18.59 -8.39 13.64
N GLY A 12 19.20 -8.40 12.44
CA GLY A 12 18.99 -9.47 11.44
C GLY A 12 19.54 -9.14 10.03
N ARG A 13 20.73 -9.65 9.69
CA ARG A 13 21.46 -9.36 8.42
C ARG A 13 21.02 -10.25 7.24
N GLN A 14 21.15 -9.72 6.01
CA GLN A 14 21.60 -10.42 4.77
C GLN A 14 20.68 -11.54 4.21
N SER A 15 20.73 -11.99 2.94
CA SER A 15 21.25 -11.45 1.65
C SER A 15 20.66 -12.31 0.50
N MET A 16 21.08 -12.07 -0.75
CA MET A 16 20.90 -12.91 -1.97
C MET A 16 19.53 -12.89 -2.68
N MET A 17 19.52 -12.34 -3.91
CA MET A 17 18.75 -12.92 -5.02
C MET A 17 19.54 -14.11 -5.61
N PRO A 18 18.94 -14.96 -6.49
CA PRO A 18 19.09 -14.67 -7.93
C PRO A 18 17.91 -15.07 -8.85
N LEU A 19 17.63 -14.20 -9.83
CA LEU A 19 17.41 -14.50 -11.28
C LEU A 19 16.68 -15.81 -11.71
N ARG A 20 15.57 -15.71 -12.49
CA ARG A 20 15.57 -15.71 -13.99
C ARG A 20 14.27 -16.28 -14.66
N VAL A 21 13.56 -15.42 -15.43
CA VAL A 21 12.91 -15.68 -16.77
C VAL A 21 11.60 -16.50 -16.94
N GLN A 22 10.60 -15.84 -17.58
CA GLN A 22 9.60 -16.26 -18.63
C GLN A 22 8.75 -17.54 -18.47
N ASP A 23 7.54 -17.70 -19.02
CA ASP A 23 6.48 -16.82 -19.60
C ASP A 23 5.15 -17.64 -19.55
N THR A 24 3.92 -17.09 -19.52
CA THR A 24 3.09 -16.79 -20.71
C THR A 24 1.61 -16.49 -20.31
N ASN A 25 0.85 -15.83 -21.20
CA ASN A 25 -0.63 -15.81 -21.35
C ASN A 25 -1.53 -15.31 -20.17
N LYS A 26 -2.22 -14.16 -20.30
CA LYS A 26 -3.61 -13.93 -20.84
C LYS A 26 -4.75 -14.26 -19.82
N MET A 27 -5.87 -13.54 -19.73
CA MET A 27 -6.47 -12.48 -20.59
C MET A 27 -7.52 -11.62 -19.83
N GLY A 28 -7.79 -10.39 -20.32
CA GLY A 28 -8.98 -9.57 -19.95
C GLY A 28 -8.71 -8.41 -18.97
N LEU A 29 -9.38 -7.24 -19.07
CA LEU A 29 -10.32 -6.76 -20.09
C LEU A 29 -10.41 -5.20 -20.09
N HIS A 30 -11.09 -4.62 -21.11
CA HIS A 30 -11.42 -3.20 -21.32
C HIS A 30 -10.35 -2.21 -21.86
N THR A 31 -10.86 -1.05 -22.32
CA THR A 31 -10.42 -0.18 -23.45
C THR A 31 -10.98 1.26 -23.24
N PRO A 32 -10.87 2.26 -24.16
CA PRO A 32 -10.03 2.45 -25.37
C PRO A 32 -9.33 3.84 -25.49
N GLN A 33 -8.18 3.91 -26.18
CA GLN A 33 -7.74 4.93 -27.17
C GLN A 33 -6.22 4.76 -27.44
N ALA A 34 -5.65 5.02 -28.62
CA ALA A 34 -6.23 5.34 -29.93
C ALA A 34 -5.50 4.53 -31.03
N GLN A 35 -6.06 4.44 -32.24
CA GLN A 35 -5.43 3.79 -33.39
C GLN A 35 -5.05 4.81 -34.47
N ASP A 36 -3.93 4.56 -35.14
CA ASP A 36 -3.47 5.33 -36.28
C ASP A 36 -2.93 4.40 -37.38
N ARG A 37 -3.66 4.25 -38.49
CA ARG A 37 -3.12 3.79 -39.80
C ARG A 37 -4.14 3.82 -40.94
N THR A 38 -3.84 4.61 -41.98
CA THR A 38 -4.18 4.40 -43.42
C THR A 38 -5.68 4.34 -43.81
N THR A 39 -6.13 4.71 -45.01
CA THR A 39 -5.48 4.72 -46.34
C THR A 39 -6.19 5.69 -47.32
N PHE A 40 -5.58 5.94 -48.49
CA PHE A 40 -6.16 6.47 -49.73
C PHE A 40 -6.85 7.86 -49.72
N GLY A 41 -6.34 8.78 -50.54
CA GLY A 41 -7.07 10.02 -50.90
C GLY A 41 -6.22 11.20 -51.36
N LYS A 42 -5.61 11.13 -52.55
CA LYS A 42 -5.16 12.34 -53.28
C LYS A 42 -5.43 12.23 -54.78
N LEU A 43 -5.90 13.33 -55.34
CA LEU A 43 -6.26 13.50 -56.75
C LEU A 43 -5.10 14.09 -57.54
N SER A 44 -5.06 13.74 -58.83
CA SER A 44 -4.71 14.60 -59.97
C SER A 44 -3.55 15.60 -59.82
N MET A 45 -2.39 15.30 -60.42
CA MET A 45 -2.09 15.72 -61.81
C MET A 45 -0.87 14.96 -62.39
N SER A 46 -0.78 14.93 -63.72
CA SER A 46 0.19 14.24 -64.58
C SER A 46 1.40 15.13 -64.94
N LYS A 47 2.54 14.70 -65.51
CA LYS A 47 3.15 13.38 -65.83
C LYS A 47 4.65 13.61 -66.17
N PRO A 48 5.59 12.67 -65.91
CA PRO A 48 6.88 12.61 -66.61
C PRO A 48 6.90 11.57 -67.75
N ALA A 49 8.02 11.52 -68.49
CA ALA A 49 8.18 10.89 -69.81
C ALA A 49 8.23 9.35 -69.83
N SER A 50 7.85 8.76 -70.98
CA SER A 50 8.71 7.86 -71.80
C SER A 50 7.95 7.23 -72.98
N GLY A 51 8.70 6.82 -74.02
CA GLY A 51 8.39 5.60 -74.80
C GLY A 51 7.51 5.72 -76.05
N THR A 52 8.18 5.72 -77.21
CA THR A 52 7.82 4.98 -78.45
C THR A 52 6.43 5.10 -79.11
N SER A 53 6.49 5.46 -80.40
CA SER A 53 5.67 4.95 -81.53
C SER A 53 4.33 5.60 -81.91
N GLU A 54 4.05 5.48 -83.21
CA GLU A 54 2.77 5.64 -83.96
C GLU A 54 2.23 7.06 -84.26
N ARG A 55 2.47 7.47 -85.51
CA ARG A 55 1.51 8.08 -86.47
C ARG A 55 0.33 8.93 -85.94
N LYS A 56 0.31 10.23 -86.29
CA LYS A 56 -0.94 11.00 -86.42
C LYS A 56 -1.77 10.54 -87.63
N VAL A 57 -3.08 10.76 -87.55
CA VAL A 57 -4.10 10.27 -88.49
C VAL A 57 -4.77 11.38 -89.31
N SER A 58 -5.03 11.08 -90.58
CA SER A 58 -6.16 11.52 -91.44
C SER A 58 -5.98 10.79 -92.79
N PHE A 59 -6.79 9.83 -93.24
CA PHE A 59 -8.25 9.77 -93.43
C PHE A 59 -8.78 11.03 -94.14
N PHE A 60 -9.37 10.95 -95.34
CA PHE A 60 -10.15 9.85 -95.95
C PHE A 60 -9.69 9.41 -97.36
N GLY A 61 -10.06 8.18 -97.76
CA GLY A 61 -10.05 7.72 -99.16
C GLY A 61 -11.35 8.08 -99.90
N LYS A 62 -11.69 7.50 -101.06
CA LYS A 62 -11.32 6.18 -101.63
C LYS A 62 -11.82 6.06 -103.09
N ARG A 63 -11.40 4.98 -103.80
CA ARG A 63 -11.88 4.45 -105.11
C ARG A 63 -11.14 5.02 -106.34
N THR A 64 -10.38 4.25 -107.14
CA THR A 64 -10.70 3.12 -108.07
C THR A 64 -11.60 3.55 -109.24
N SER A 65 -11.31 3.28 -110.52
CA SER A 65 -10.27 2.42 -111.14
C SER A 65 -10.21 2.61 -112.67
N GLY A 66 -9.08 2.32 -113.32
CA GLY A 66 -8.99 2.16 -114.79
C GLY A 66 -7.60 2.44 -115.37
N PRO A 67 -7.14 1.74 -116.43
CA PRO A 67 -5.84 2.00 -117.06
C PRO A 67 -5.94 3.01 -118.21
N GLY A 68 -5.00 3.95 -118.30
CA GLY A 68 -4.82 4.76 -119.51
C GLY A 68 -3.95 6.01 -119.34
N GLY A 69 -3.02 6.21 -120.28
CA GLY A 69 -2.52 7.54 -120.66
C GLY A 69 -1.28 8.09 -119.95
N SER A 70 -0.30 8.48 -120.77
CA SER A 70 0.76 9.48 -120.54
C SER A 70 1.39 9.65 -119.15
N ARG A 71 2.67 9.22 -119.08
CA ARG A 71 3.71 10.05 -118.44
C ARG A 71 3.76 11.42 -119.12
N ASN A 72 3.90 12.52 -118.38
CA ASN A 72 4.37 13.78 -118.97
C ASN A 72 5.22 14.60 -117.97
N SER A 73 6.52 14.28 -117.91
CA SER A 73 7.53 15.12 -117.26
C SER A 73 7.94 16.23 -118.24
N GLN A 74 7.22 17.35 -118.22
CA GLN A 74 7.22 18.32 -119.32
C GLN A 74 8.36 19.37 -119.24
N TYR A 75 9.60 18.88 -119.19
CA TYR A 75 10.81 19.64 -119.53
C TYR A 75 11.53 18.94 -120.69
N GLY A 76 11.36 19.46 -121.90
CA GLY A 76 11.94 18.93 -123.12
C GLY A 76 11.01 19.06 -124.32
N VAL A 77 11.59 19.40 -125.47
CA VAL A 77 10.94 19.49 -126.79
C VAL A 77 9.74 20.44 -126.86
N PHE A 78 9.99 21.70 -127.25
CA PHE A 78 8.96 22.53 -127.87
C PHE A 78 8.55 21.92 -129.22
N GLY A 79 7.54 21.05 -129.19
CA GLY A 79 6.80 20.67 -130.39
C GLY A 79 6.16 21.90 -131.01
N THR A 80 6.16 22.00 -132.34
CA THR A 80 5.69 23.18 -133.08
C THR A 80 4.17 23.24 -133.18
N GLU A 81 3.49 23.27 -132.03
CA GLU A 81 2.12 23.78 -131.97
C GLU A 81 2.13 25.22 -132.47
N LYS A 82 1.34 25.49 -133.52
CA LYS A 82 1.26 26.82 -134.13
C LYS A 82 0.45 27.72 -133.20
N ILE A 83 1.13 28.39 -132.27
CA ILE A 83 0.57 29.45 -131.43
C ILE A 83 -0.17 30.42 -132.35
N LYS A 84 -1.49 30.54 -132.14
CA LYS A 84 -2.31 31.50 -132.88
C LYS A 84 -1.93 32.89 -132.40
N ASP A 85 -1.78 33.81 -133.34
CA ASP A 85 -1.52 35.22 -133.03
C ASP A 85 -2.68 35.77 -132.18
N PRO A 86 -2.43 36.25 -130.93
CA PRO A 86 -3.48 36.80 -130.08
C PRO A 86 -3.89 38.21 -130.51
N ARG A 87 -3.12 38.85 -131.41
CA ARG A 87 -3.42 40.19 -131.92
C ARG A 87 -4.55 40.11 -132.94
N PRO A 88 -5.57 40.96 -132.88
CA PRO A 88 -6.72 40.90 -133.80
C PRO A 88 -6.38 41.48 -135.18
N LEU A 89 -5.53 40.80 -135.95
CA LEU A 89 -5.03 41.27 -137.27
C LEU A 89 -6.13 41.49 -138.33
N HIS A 90 -7.35 41.01 -138.09
CA HIS A 90 -8.52 41.24 -138.96
C HIS A 90 -9.38 42.43 -138.52
N ASP A 91 -9.15 43.00 -137.33
CA ASP A 91 -9.82 44.22 -136.91
C ASP A 91 -9.15 45.47 -137.51
N LYS A 92 -9.97 46.31 -138.15
CA LYS A 92 -9.51 47.57 -138.74
C LYS A 92 -9.07 48.57 -137.66
N ALA A 93 -9.70 48.59 -136.48
CA ALA A 93 -9.33 49.55 -135.44
C ALA A 93 -7.93 49.25 -134.87
N PHE A 94 -7.65 47.98 -134.54
CA PHE A 94 -6.31 47.52 -134.15
C PHE A 94 -5.24 47.84 -135.21
N ILE A 95 -5.49 47.57 -136.49
CA ILE A 95 -4.51 47.87 -137.55
C ILE A 95 -4.29 49.38 -137.74
N GLN A 96 -5.32 50.23 -137.59
CA GLN A 96 -5.12 51.68 -137.56
C GLN A 96 -4.32 52.13 -136.33
N GLN A 97 -4.47 51.48 -135.17
CA GLN A 97 -3.63 51.73 -134.00
C GLN A 97 -2.16 51.35 -134.26
N CYS A 98 -1.88 50.19 -134.88
CA CYS A 98 -0.52 49.80 -135.23
C CYS A 98 0.12 50.77 -136.24
N ILE A 99 -0.63 51.20 -137.27
CA ILE A 99 -0.19 52.22 -138.22
C ILE A 99 0.12 53.55 -137.50
N ARG A 100 -0.69 53.92 -136.49
CA ARG A 100 -0.47 55.13 -135.69
C ARG A 100 0.79 55.03 -134.84
N GLN A 101 0.97 53.95 -134.09
CA GLN A 101 2.17 53.73 -133.26
C GLN A 101 3.45 53.70 -134.10
N LEU A 102 3.39 53.12 -135.31
CA LEU A 102 4.48 53.18 -136.28
C LEU A 102 4.75 54.62 -136.76
N CYS A 103 3.71 55.40 -137.06
CA CYS A 103 3.84 56.78 -137.50
C CYS A 103 4.39 57.70 -136.39
N GLU A 104 3.90 57.53 -135.15
CA GLU A 104 4.34 58.25 -133.94
C GLU A 104 5.83 57.98 -133.70
N PHE A 105 6.24 56.70 -133.58
CA PHE A 105 7.64 56.33 -133.35
C PHE A 105 8.60 56.85 -134.42
N LEU A 106 8.24 56.76 -135.70
CA LEU A 106 9.09 57.25 -136.80
C LEU A 106 9.28 58.77 -136.75
N VAL A 107 8.25 59.54 -136.40
CA VAL A 107 8.35 61.00 -136.28
C VAL A 107 9.14 61.40 -135.03
N GLU A 108 8.84 60.80 -133.88
CA GLU A 108 9.50 61.07 -132.59
C GLU A 108 11.01 60.82 -132.63
N ASN A 109 11.45 59.78 -133.35
CA ASN A 109 12.86 59.39 -133.46
C ASN A 109 13.58 60.02 -134.68
N GLY A 110 12.96 60.97 -135.39
CA GLY A 110 13.62 61.76 -136.43
C GLY A 110 13.82 61.04 -137.77
N TYR A 111 12.89 60.18 -138.19
CA TYR A 111 12.97 59.46 -139.46
C TYR A 111 13.09 60.41 -140.67
N ALA A 112 14.12 60.21 -141.49
CA ALA A 112 14.55 61.13 -142.55
C ALA A 112 13.61 61.25 -143.77
N HIS A 113 12.40 60.66 -143.73
CA HIS A 113 11.42 60.71 -144.81
C HIS A 113 10.02 61.05 -144.27
N ASN A 114 9.29 61.93 -144.97
CA ASN A 114 7.97 62.38 -144.58
C ASN A 114 6.95 61.22 -144.59
N VAL A 115 6.64 60.68 -143.42
CA VAL A 115 5.60 59.67 -143.20
C VAL A 115 4.29 60.29 -142.75
N SER A 116 3.19 59.57 -142.97
CA SER A 116 1.86 60.00 -142.56
C SER A 116 0.93 58.80 -142.38
N MET A 117 -0.14 58.98 -141.60
CA MET A 117 -1.23 58.01 -141.48
C MET A 117 -1.83 57.57 -142.82
N LYS A 118 -1.66 58.35 -143.91
CA LYS A 118 -2.16 58.00 -145.25
C LYS A 118 -1.15 57.19 -146.07
N SER A 119 0.14 57.53 -146.01
CA SER A 119 1.19 56.78 -146.74
C SER A 119 1.46 55.40 -146.13
N LEU A 120 1.26 55.25 -144.81
CA LEU A 120 1.42 53.98 -144.09
C LEU A 120 0.19 53.05 -144.16
N GLN A 121 -0.83 53.34 -144.98
CA GLN A 121 -1.96 52.42 -145.23
C GLN A 121 -1.59 51.26 -146.16
N SER A 122 -0.66 51.49 -147.10
CA SER A 122 -0.21 50.53 -148.10
C SER A 122 1.17 50.95 -148.65
N PRO A 123 2.24 50.89 -147.85
CA PRO A 123 3.57 51.34 -148.24
C PRO A 123 4.16 50.47 -149.36
N SER A 124 5.08 51.03 -150.16
CA SER A 124 5.82 50.21 -151.12
C SER A 124 6.86 49.33 -150.42
N VAL A 125 7.35 48.29 -151.11
CA VAL A 125 8.46 47.46 -150.59
C VAL A 125 9.68 48.33 -150.25
N LYS A 126 9.99 49.36 -151.04
CA LYS A 126 11.13 50.27 -150.76
C LYS A 126 10.92 51.09 -149.50
N ASP A 127 9.70 51.52 -149.22
CA ASP A 127 9.39 52.29 -148.01
C ASP A 127 9.42 51.38 -146.78
N PHE A 128 8.84 50.18 -146.88
CA PHE A 128 8.93 49.15 -145.84
C PHE A 128 10.39 48.82 -145.48
N LEU A 129 11.26 48.61 -146.47
CA LEU A 129 12.68 48.33 -146.24
C LEU A 129 13.34 49.45 -145.44
N LYS A 130 13.17 50.71 -145.88
CA LYS A 130 13.73 51.88 -145.19
C LYS A 130 13.18 52.06 -143.77
N ILE A 131 11.90 51.76 -143.56
CA ILE A 131 11.25 51.80 -142.23
C ILE A 131 11.83 50.71 -141.32
N PHE A 132 11.98 49.48 -141.83
CA PHE A 132 12.56 48.37 -141.09
C PHE A 132 14.03 48.64 -140.74
N THR A 133 14.87 49.08 -141.69
CA THR A 133 16.28 49.42 -141.44
C THR A 133 16.41 50.48 -140.35
N PHE A 134 15.57 51.52 -140.40
CA PHE A 134 15.58 52.58 -139.39
C PHE A 134 15.22 52.05 -137.98
N ILE A 135 14.13 51.28 -137.85
CA ILE A 135 13.71 50.73 -136.54
C ILE A 135 14.75 49.72 -136.01
N TYR A 136 15.26 48.84 -136.88
CA TYR A 136 16.28 47.85 -136.50
C TYR A 136 17.62 48.49 -136.12
N GLY A 137 17.96 49.64 -136.70
CA GLY A 137 19.15 50.43 -136.39
C GLY A 137 19.30 50.82 -134.90
N PHE A 138 18.20 50.90 -134.15
CA PHE A 138 18.21 51.15 -132.70
C PHE A 138 18.62 49.92 -131.87
N LEU A 139 18.52 48.70 -132.42
CA LEU A 139 19.00 47.46 -131.79
C LEU A 139 20.43 47.12 -132.22
N CYS A 140 20.75 47.31 -133.49
CA CYS A 140 22.05 46.98 -134.06
C CYS A 140 22.39 47.92 -135.25
N PRO A 141 23.59 48.54 -135.31
CA PRO A 141 24.06 49.26 -136.48
C PRO A 141 24.34 48.30 -137.66
N TYR A 142 23.28 47.92 -138.37
CA TYR A 142 23.32 46.92 -139.44
C TYR A 142 22.70 47.45 -140.73
N GLU A 143 23.49 47.51 -141.80
CA GLU A 143 23.01 47.82 -143.15
C GLU A 143 22.41 46.56 -143.80
N LEU A 144 21.15 46.64 -144.24
CA LEU A 144 20.49 45.55 -144.94
C LEU A 144 21.14 45.35 -146.33
N PRO A 145 21.48 44.11 -146.73
CA PRO A 145 22.03 43.86 -148.06
C PRO A 145 21.06 44.23 -149.20
N ASP A 146 21.59 44.80 -150.29
CA ASP A 146 20.85 45.19 -151.50
C ASP A 146 20.15 44.01 -152.24
N SER A 147 20.38 42.77 -151.81
CA SER A 147 19.76 41.56 -152.36
C SER A 147 19.37 40.59 -151.25
N LYS A 148 18.35 39.75 -151.50
CA LYS A 148 17.81 38.74 -150.55
C LYS A 148 17.16 39.31 -149.27
N PHE A 149 16.71 40.57 -149.28
CA PHE A 149 15.95 41.16 -148.16
C PHE A 149 14.73 40.30 -147.76
N GLU A 150 14.16 39.56 -148.72
CA GLU A 150 13.01 38.69 -148.51
C GLU A 150 13.32 37.36 -147.78
N GLU A 151 14.61 37.04 -147.62
CA GLU A 151 15.13 35.94 -146.80
C GLU A 151 15.67 36.48 -145.47
N GLU A 152 16.44 37.57 -145.51
CA GLU A 152 17.08 38.15 -144.32
C GLU A 152 16.10 38.82 -143.35
N ILE A 153 15.04 39.51 -143.80
CA ILE A 153 14.10 40.16 -142.86
C ILE A 153 13.31 39.13 -142.03
N PRO A 154 12.68 38.08 -142.61
CA PRO A 154 12.09 36.99 -141.83
C PRO A 154 13.09 36.28 -140.91
N ARG A 155 14.37 36.21 -141.31
CA ARG A 155 15.46 35.65 -140.50
C ARG A 155 15.78 36.55 -139.29
N ILE A 156 15.96 37.85 -139.47
CA ILE A 156 16.21 38.81 -138.37
C ILE A 156 15.05 38.78 -137.37
N PHE A 157 13.80 38.82 -137.84
CA PHE A 157 12.64 38.67 -136.95
C PHE A 157 12.70 37.35 -136.14
N LYS A 158 13.08 36.23 -136.77
CA LYS A 158 13.22 34.94 -136.09
C LYS A 158 14.40 34.92 -135.08
N GLU A 159 15.53 35.53 -135.41
CA GLU A 159 16.72 35.63 -134.54
C GLU A 159 16.45 36.54 -133.32
N LEU A 160 15.62 37.58 -133.49
CA LEU A 160 15.07 38.39 -132.39
C LEU A 160 13.96 37.68 -131.58
N GLY A 161 13.57 36.44 -131.94
CA GLY A 161 12.56 35.67 -131.22
C GLY A 161 11.10 35.99 -131.55
N TYR A 162 10.81 36.62 -132.70
CA TYR A 162 9.44 36.92 -133.11
C TYR A 162 8.59 35.64 -133.27
N PRO A 163 7.46 35.47 -132.55
CA PRO A 163 6.74 34.19 -132.52
C PRO A 163 6.04 33.79 -133.83
N PHE A 164 5.88 34.71 -134.79
CA PHE A 164 4.99 34.52 -135.93
C PHE A 164 5.74 34.60 -137.27
N ALA A 165 5.86 33.45 -137.95
CA ALA A 165 6.62 33.34 -139.18
C ALA A 165 6.13 34.29 -140.29
N LEU A 166 7.04 35.12 -140.80
CA LEU A 166 6.84 35.92 -142.01
C LEU A 166 7.30 35.10 -143.23
N SER A 167 6.49 35.03 -144.29
CA SER A 167 6.85 34.29 -145.50
C SER A 167 7.62 35.15 -146.51
N LYS A 168 8.52 34.52 -147.29
CA LYS A 168 9.22 35.16 -148.42
C LYS A 168 8.25 35.82 -149.42
N SER A 169 7.05 35.26 -149.62
CA SER A 169 5.99 35.84 -150.43
C SER A 169 5.40 37.15 -149.87
N SER A 170 5.35 37.29 -148.54
CA SER A 170 4.85 38.50 -147.88
C SER A 170 5.81 39.67 -148.03
N MET A 171 7.13 39.41 -148.07
CA MET A 171 8.16 40.44 -148.25
C MET A 171 8.11 41.12 -149.63
N TYR A 172 7.68 40.40 -150.69
CA TYR A 172 7.43 41.00 -152.00
C TYR A 172 6.10 41.78 -152.09
N THR A 173 5.19 41.59 -151.13
CA THR A 173 3.80 42.09 -151.19
C THR A 173 3.37 42.83 -149.93
N VAL A 174 4.32 43.41 -149.18
CA VAL A 174 4.11 43.96 -147.83
C VAL A 174 2.92 44.93 -147.72
N GLY A 175 2.72 45.83 -148.68
CA GLY A 175 1.63 46.80 -148.69
C GLY A 175 0.27 46.27 -149.16
N ALA A 176 0.13 44.98 -149.49
CA ALA A 176 -1.13 44.41 -149.97
C ALA A 176 -2.17 44.29 -148.83
N PRO A 177 -3.48 44.47 -149.09
CA PRO A 177 -4.52 44.56 -148.03
C PRO A 177 -4.63 43.36 -147.08
N HIS A 178 -4.19 42.17 -147.50
CA HIS A 178 -4.18 40.96 -146.67
C HIS A 178 -2.81 40.64 -146.04
N THR A 179 -1.74 41.33 -146.48
CA THR A 179 -0.36 41.13 -146.02
C THR A 179 0.02 42.21 -145.00
N TRP A 180 -0.29 43.47 -145.29
CA TRP A 180 0.11 44.63 -144.47
C TRP A 180 -0.30 44.52 -142.99
N PRO A 181 -1.48 43.99 -142.61
CA PRO A 181 -1.84 43.77 -141.21
C PRO A 181 -0.82 42.95 -140.41
N GLN A 182 -0.24 41.90 -141.00
CA GLN A 182 0.79 41.08 -140.34
C GLN A 182 2.14 41.80 -140.27
N ILE A 183 2.47 42.59 -141.29
CA ILE A 183 3.76 43.31 -141.39
C ILE A 183 3.80 44.51 -140.45
N VAL A 184 2.74 45.33 -140.39
CA VAL A 184 2.70 46.48 -139.48
C VAL A 184 2.69 46.02 -138.01
N ALA A 185 2.02 44.89 -137.70
CA ALA A 185 2.07 44.29 -136.38
C ALA A 185 3.48 43.73 -136.04
N ALA A 186 4.25 43.26 -137.04
CA ALA A 186 5.65 42.88 -136.85
C ALA A 186 6.54 44.11 -136.57
N LEU A 187 6.35 45.21 -137.31
CA LEU A 187 7.08 46.46 -137.09
C LEU A 187 6.78 47.10 -135.73
N VAL A 188 5.53 47.06 -135.27
CA VAL A 188 5.17 47.54 -133.93
C VAL A 188 5.78 46.67 -132.83
N TRP A 189 5.79 45.33 -133.01
CA TRP A 189 6.52 44.45 -132.10
C TRP A 189 8.03 44.76 -132.07
N LEU A 190 8.64 45.08 -133.22
CA LEU A 190 10.05 45.49 -133.30
C LEU A 190 10.30 46.83 -132.58
N ILE A 191 9.37 47.78 -132.68
CA ILE A 191 9.39 49.05 -131.93
C ILE A 191 9.32 48.78 -130.41
N ASP A 192 8.50 47.83 -129.97
CA ASP A 192 8.41 47.48 -128.55
C ASP A 192 9.66 46.73 -128.06
N CYS A 193 10.33 45.96 -128.92
CA CYS A 193 11.67 45.43 -128.64
C CYS A 193 12.73 46.54 -128.50
N VAL A 194 12.67 47.60 -129.31
CA VAL A 194 13.54 48.79 -129.17
C VAL A 194 13.33 49.47 -127.81
N LYS A 195 12.09 49.71 -127.41
CA LYS A 195 11.75 50.31 -126.10
C LYS A 195 12.22 49.46 -124.92
N LEU A 196 12.09 48.13 -125.02
CA LEU A 196 12.58 47.21 -124.00
C LEU A 196 14.11 47.23 -123.91
N TYR A 197 14.81 47.25 -125.05
CA TYR A 197 16.27 47.34 -125.11
C TYR A 197 16.80 48.66 -124.53
N SER A 198 16.18 49.81 -124.84
CA SER A 198 16.58 51.09 -124.26
C SER A 198 16.34 51.12 -122.74
N ALA A 199 15.15 50.72 -122.27
CA ALA A 199 14.83 50.67 -120.84
C ALA A 199 15.76 49.76 -120.04
N THR A 200 16.20 48.63 -120.63
CA THR A 200 17.15 47.68 -120.01
C THR A 200 18.59 48.22 -119.99
N ARG A 201 18.95 49.12 -120.91
CA ARG A 201 20.25 49.81 -120.91
C ARG A 201 20.31 50.98 -119.92
N GLU A 202 19.18 51.64 -119.69
CA GLU A 202 19.08 52.73 -118.70
C GLU A 202 18.94 52.19 -117.27
N ASN A 203 18.28 51.04 -117.09
CA ASN A 203 18.13 50.36 -115.81
C ASN A 203 18.89 49.02 -115.83
N THR A 204 20.23 49.06 -115.75
CA THR A 204 21.06 47.84 -115.68
C THR A 204 20.85 47.12 -114.33
N PRO A 205 20.17 45.95 -114.27
CA PRO A 205 19.76 45.32 -113.00
C PRO A 205 20.90 44.60 -112.27
N PHE A 206 22.15 44.98 -112.52
CA PHE A 206 23.35 44.20 -112.20
C PHE A 206 24.39 44.99 -111.38
N ASP A 207 24.22 46.31 -111.21
CA ASP A 207 25.12 47.15 -110.37
C ASP A 207 24.49 47.50 -109.01
N GLU A 208 23.16 47.63 -108.96
CA GLU A 208 22.38 47.88 -107.74
C GLU A 208 21.83 46.56 -107.14
N GLY A 209 22.63 45.84 -106.35
CA GLY A 209 22.09 44.73 -105.56
C GLY A 209 23.08 43.74 -104.95
N GLN A 210 24.26 43.55 -105.53
CA GLN A 210 25.32 42.80 -104.84
C GLN A 210 25.95 43.68 -103.76
N THR A 211 25.50 43.45 -102.53
CA THR A 211 26.11 43.93 -101.30
C THR A 211 27.61 43.64 -101.26
N TRP A 212 28.35 44.46 -100.51
CA TRP A 212 29.77 44.24 -100.21
C TRP A 212 30.04 42.95 -99.40
N GLU A 213 28.97 42.30 -98.94
CA GLU A 213 28.95 41.02 -98.23
C GLU A 213 28.53 39.91 -99.20
N GLY A 214 29.50 39.07 -99.54
CA GLY A 214 29.36 37.93 -100.44
C GLY A 214 30.74 37.33 -100.71
N GLU A 215 31.01 36.17 -100.11
CA GLU A 215 32.15 35.36 -100.53
C GLU A 215 31.84 34.74 -101.90
N THR A 216 32.82 34.79 -102.79
CA THR A 216 32.79 34.03 -104.05
C THR A 216 32.96 32.54 -103.74
N GLU A 217 32.53 31.64 -104.63
CA GLU A 217 32.73 30.19 -104.46
C GLU A 217 34.24 29.82 -104.28
N ASP A 218 35.13 30.64 -104.82
CA ASP A 218 36.60 30.57 -104.65
C ASP A 218 37.14 31.20 -103.33
N GLY A 219 36.27 31.63 -102.41
CA GLY A 219 36.65 32.22 -101.11
C GLY A 219 37.04 33.70 -101.13
N ILE A 220 36.81 34.42 -102.24
CA ILE A 220 37.12 35.85 -102.34
C ILE A 220 36.04 36.67 -101.62
N VAL A 221 36.41 37.27 -100.49
CA VAL A 221 35.62 38.26 -99.73
C VAL A 221 35.66 39.62 -100.44
N HIS A 222 34.59 40.41 -100.34
CA HIS A 222 34.47 41.77 -100.92
C HIS A 222 34.77 41.82 -102.43
N HIS A 223 34.19 40.88 -103.20
CA HIS A 223 34.43 40.68 -104.63
C HIS A 223 34.44 41.97 -105.49
N LYS A 224 33.59 42.97 -105.18
CA LYS A 224 33.56 44.27 -105.90
C LYS A 224 34.86 45.07 -105.76
N LEU A 225 35.52 45.03 -104.59
CA LEU A 225 36.83 45.66 -104.38
C LEU A 225 37.95 44.90 -105.13
N PHE A 226 37.92 43.57 -105.05
CA PHE A 226 38.86 42.72 -105.78
C PHE A 226 38.76 42.91 -107.30
N MET A 227 37.55 43.06 -107.84
CA MET A 227 37.34 43.29 -109.28
C MET A 227 37.70 44.71 -109.72
N ASP A 228 37.43 45.76 -108.93
CA ASP A 228 37.92 47.13 -109.20
C ASP A 228 39.46 47.15 -109.33
N TYR A 229 40.16 46.54 -108.36
CA TYR A 229 41.61 46.36 -108.39
C TYR A 229 42.07 45.53 -109.60
N THR A 230 41.48 44.35 -109.81
CA THR A 230 41.90 43.43 -110.88
C THR A 230 41.72 44.05 -112.26
N VAL A 231 40.63 44.77 -112.50
CA VAL A 231 40.40 45.48 -113.78
C VAL A 231 41.43 46.60 -113.98
N LYS A 232 41.73 47.41 -112.96
CA LYS A 232 42.76 48.46 -113.02
C LYS A 232 44.14 47.90 -113.32
N CYS A 233 44.56 46.86 -112.60
CA CYS A 233 45.85 46.22 -112.80
C CYS A 233 45.93 45.52 -114.16
N TYR A 234 44.86 44.89 -114.63
CA TYR A 234 44.81 44.28 -115.96
C TYR A 234 44.84 45.32 -117.08
N GLU A 235 44.17 46.47 -116.91
CA GLU A 235 44.30 47.62 -117.82
C GLU A 235 45.72 48.20 -117.83
N HIS A 236 46.39 48.27 -116.68
CA HIS A 236 47.77 48.75 -116.57
C HIS A 236 48.76 47.79 -117.26
N PHE A 237 48.61 46.48 -117.01
CA PHE A 237 49.34 45.41 -117.68
C PHE A 237 49.15 45.43 -119.21
N MET A 238 47.91 45.60 -119.68
CA MET A 238 47.60 45.75 -121.12
C MET A 238 48.17 47.02 -121.75
N LYS A 239 48.56 48.01 -120.95
CA LYS A 239 49.28 49.23 -121.39
C LYS A 239 50.81 49.07 -121.27
N GLY A 240 51.30 47.90 -120.84
CA GLY A 240 52.72 47.56 -120.75
C GLY A 240 53.40 47.88 -119.41
N GLY A 241 52.62 48.11 -118.34
CA GLY A 241 53.15 48.30 -116.99
C GLY A 241 53.36 46.98 -116.24
N ASP A 242 54.32 46.97 -115.30
CA ASP A 242 54.77 45.77 -114.57
C ASP A 242 54.95 46.03 -113.05
N THR A 243 54.41 47.15 -112.56
CA THR A 243 54.55 47.71 -111.21
C THR A 243 53.20 48.28 -110.77
N TYR A 244 52.74 47.95 -109.56
CA TYR A 244 51.33 48.10 -109.16
C TYR A 244 51.12 48.85 -107.84
N GLU A 245 52.17 49.47 -107.29
CA GLU A 245 52.22 50.05 -105.95
C GLU A 245 51.15 51.13 -105.71
N GLU A 246 50.77 51.89 -106.75
CA GLU A 246 49.68 52.87 -106.67
C GLU A 246 48.31 52.22 -106.45
N PHE A 247 48.05 51.07 -107.09
CA PHE A 247 46.80 50.31 -106.95
C PHE A 247 46.79 49.52 -105.64
N ASP A 248 47.94 48.96 -105.23
CA ASP A 248 48.12 48.34 -103.92
C ASP A 248 47.86 49.35 -102.79
N ALA A 249 48.36 50.57 -102.91
CA ALA A 249 48.11 51.65 -101.94
C ALA A 249 46.62 52.08 -101.93
N GLU A 250 45.97 52.17 -103.10
CA GLU A 250 44.52 52.45 -103.19
C GLU A 250 43.70 51.38 -102.46
N VAL A 251 44.01 50.10 -102.67
CA VAL A 251 43.32 48.98 -102.01
C VAL A 251 43.66 48.93 -100.53
N GLN A 252 44.91 49.12 -100.12
CA GLN A 252 45.31 49.14 -98.71
C GLN A 252 44.60 50.27 -97.94
N SER A 253 44.41 51.45 -98.54
CA SER A 253 43.61 52.52 -97.94
C SER A 253 42.15 52.07 -97.77
N LYS A 254 41.52 51.58 -98.84
CA LYS A 254 40.13 51.09 -98.80
C LYS A 254 39.92 49.97 -97.77
N LEU A 255 40.91 49.09 -97.57
CA LEU A 255 40.87 48.03 -96.57
C LEU A 255 41.07 48.55 -95.14
N LYS A 256 41.98 49.52 -94.91
CA LYS A 256 42.13 50.21 -93.62
C LYS A 256 40.83 50.94 -93.23
N ASP A 257 40.18 51.60 -94.19
CA ASP A 257 38.87 52.25 -94.01
C ASP A 257 37.76 51.23 -93.73
N LEU A 258 37.66 50.15 -94.52
CA LEU A 258 36.61 49.13 -94.45
C LEU A 258 36.62 48.33 -93.14
N PHE A 259 37.80 47.99 -92.62
CA PHE A 259 37.95 47.30 -91.34
C PHE A 259 38.08 48.26 -90.14
N ASN A 260 38.13 49.58 -90.39
CA ASN A 260 38.45 50.62 -89.41
C ASN A 260 39.75 50.36 -88.62
N VAL A 261 40.74 49.70 -89.23
CA VAL A 261 42.02 49.36 -88.60
C VAL A 261 43.09 50.38 -89.00
N ASP A 262 43.49 51.19 -88.03
CA ASP A 262 44.73 51.98 -88.10
C ASP A 262 45.85 51.30 -87.30
N GLU A 263 47.06 51.40 -87.83
CA GLU A 263 48.28 50.76 -87.35
C GLU A 263 48.65 51.30 -85.96
N PHE A 264 48.50 52.62 -85.76
CA PHE A 264 48.67 53.28 -84.46
C PHE A 264 47.65 52.80 -83.41
N GLN A 265 46.43 52.41 -83.81
CA GLN A 265 45.44 51.88 -82.87
C GLN A 265 45.80 50.46 -82.43
N VAL A 266 46.31 49.62 -83.34
CA VAL A 266 46.78 48.27 -83.03
C VAL A 266 48.00 48.33 -82.09
N GLU A 267 48.98 49.20 -82.37
CA GLU A 267 50.13 49.41 -81.49
C GLU A 267 49.73 49.97 -80.12
N ALA A 268 48.81 50.95 -80.06
CA ALA A 268 48.31 51.49 -78.79
C ALA A 268 47.57 50.43 -77.96
N LEU A 269 46.74 49.60 -78.59
CA LEU A 269 46.06 48.48 -77.93
C LEU A 269 47.03 47.40 -77.46
N ALA A 270 48.11 47.13 -78.19
CA ALA A 270 49.16 46.20 -77.78
C ALA A 270 49.96 46.75 -76.59
N ALA A 271 50.31 48.05 -76.61
CA ALA A 271 51.02 48.73 -75.54
C ALA A 271 50.19 48.80 -74.25
N GLU A 272 48.90 49.15 -74.34
CA GLU A 272 47.99 49.18 -73.18
C GLU A 272 47.72 47.77 -72.64
N ASN A 273 47.54 46.76 -73.51
CA ASN A 273 47.49 45.36 -73.05
C ASN A 273 48.74 44.98 -72.27
N LYS A 274 49.93 45.29 -72.79
CA LYS A 274 51.20 45.02 -72.09
C LYS A 274 51.24 45.72 -70.73
N ARG A 275 50.89 47.00 -70.66
CA ARG A 275 50.83 47.77 -69.41
C ARG A 275 49.86 47.14 -68.39
N LEU A 276 48.69 46.69 -68.84
CA LEU A 276 47.72 46.02 -67.98
C LEU A 276 48.20 44.63 -67.51
N HIS A 277 48.89 43.86 -68.36
CA HIS A 277 49.50 42.60 -67.94
C HIS A 277 50.64 42.79 -66.93
N GLU A 278 51.45 43.86 -67.08
CA GLU A 278 52.48 44.22 -66.11
C GLU A 278 51.89 44.71 -64.77
N GLU A 279 50.80 45.49 -64.80
CA GLU A 279 50.04 45.89 -63.61
C GLU A 279 49.42 44.69 -62.89
N ILE A 280 48.78 43.77 -63.63
CA ILE A 280 48.25 42.51 -63.10
C ILE A 280 49.37 41.69 -62.47
N ALA A 281 50.49 41.48 -63.17
CA ALA A 281 51.62 40.72 -62.64
C ALA A 281 52.22 41.34 -61.36
N ARG A 282 52.21 42.69 -61.23
CA ARG A 282 52.59 43.36 -59.98
C ARG A 282 51.57 43.09 -58.87
N LEU A 283 50.28 43.26 -59.13
CA LEU A 283 49.20 43.03 -58.17
C LEU A 283 49.08 41.56 -57.75
N GLU A 284 49.37 40.60 -58.64
CA GLU A 284 49.42 39.18 -58.31
C GLU A 284 50.64 38.84 -57.44
N LYS A 285 51.80 39.46 -57.71
CA LYS A 285 53.00 39.33 -56.86
C LYS A 285 52.83 40.02 -55.50
N GLU A 286 52.11 41.13 -55.44
CA GLU A 286 51.66 41.75 -54.18
C GLU A 286 50.71 40.81 -53.44
N ARG A 287 49.71 40.23 -54.11
CA ARG A 287 48.79 39.22 -53.54
C ARG A 287 49.51 37.95 -53.04
N GLU A 288 50.59 37.54 -53.68
CA GLU A 288 51.44 36.39 -53.29
C GLU A 288 52.48 36.72 -52.21
N THR A 289 52.70 38.01 -51.91
CA THR A 289 53.50 38.47 -50.75
C THR A 289 52.63 38.97 -49.59
N GLU A 290 51.36 39.32 -49.83
CA GLU A 290 50.31 39.55 -48.83
C GLU A 290 49.65 38.32 -48.13
N PRO A 291 49.95 37.02 -48.39
CA PRO A 291 49.34 35.93 -47.64
C PRO A 291 49.47 36.10 -46.13
N ASP A 292 50.61 36.61 -45.66
CA ASP A 292 50.81 36.87 -44.24
C ASP A 292 50.08 38.12 -43.74
N ARG A 293 49.75 39.11 -44.59
CA ARG A 293 48.91 40.25 -44.19
C ARG A 293 47.45 39.81 -43.98
N LEU A 294 46.88 39.04 -44.91
CA LEU A 294 45.51 38.54 -44.75
C LEU A 294 45.41 37.49 -43.63
N VAL A 295 46.43 36.65 -43.45
CA VAL A 295 46.47 35.66 -42.36
C VAL A 295 46.72 36.33 -41.01
N SER A 296 47.61 37.33 -40.90
CA SER A 296 47.81 38.09 -39.66
C SER A 296 46.57 38.92 -39.29
N LEU A 297 45.88 39.55 -40.25
CA LEU A 297 44.59 40.20 -39.99
C LEU A 297 43.50 39.22 -39.52
N LYS A 298 43.46 38.00 -40.07
CA LYS A 298 42.55 36.94 -39.59
C LYS A 298 42.92 36.45 -38.18
N LYS A 299 44.21 36.27 -37.89
CA LYS A 299 44.72 35.93 -36.54
C LYS A 299 44.41 37.04 -35.52
N LEU A 300 44.65 38.30 -35.89
CA LEU A 300 44.36 39.47 -35.06
C LEU A 300 42.87 39.62 -34.78
N LYS A 301 42.01 39.47 -35.81
CA LYS A 301 40.55 39.44 -35.63
C LYS A 301 40.14 38.32 -34.65
N SER A 302 40.71 37.13 -34.78
CA SER A 302 40.44 36.01 -33.87
C SER A 302 40.86 36.32 -32.43
N SER A 303 42.05 36.88 -32.22
CA SER A 303 42.52 37.32 -30.89
C SER A 303 41.59 38.37 -30.28
N LEU A 304 41.32 39.45 -31.02
CA LEU A 304 40.43 40.53 -30.56
C LEU A 304 39.01 40.01 -30.25
N GLN A 305 38.50 39.07 -31.04
CA GLN A 305 37.19 38.45 -30.78
C GLN A 305 37.21 37.56 -29.53
N ALA A 306 38.29 36.84 -29.26
CA ALA A 306 38.48 36.10 -28.01
C ALA A 306 38.66 37.03 -26.80
N ASP A 307 39.36 38.16 -26.97
CA ASP A 307 39.54 39.17 -25.92
C ASP A 307 38.23 39.90 -25.60
N VAL A 308 37.41 40.22 -26.61
CA VAL A 308 36.03 40.71 -26.41
C VAL A 308 35.20 39.71 -25.59
N GLN A 309 35.29 38.41 -25.87
CA GLN A 309 34.60 37.38 -25.08
C GLN A 309 35.11 37.32 -23.63
N LYS A 310 36.42 37.46 -23.38
CA LYS A 310 36.99 37.57 -22.02
C LYS A 310 36.44 38.80 -21.29
N TYR A 311 36.41 39.96 -21.94
CA TYR A 311 35.91 41.19 -21.33
C TYR A 311 34.41 41.13 -21.07
N GLN A 312 33.60 40.53 -21.96
CA GLN A 312 32.18 40.29 -21.73
C GLN A 312 31.94 39.36 -20.54
N ALA A 313 32.69 38.26 -20.43
CA ALA A 313 32.61 37.35 -19.28
C ALA A 313 33.06 38.04 -17.96
N TYR A 314 34.09 38.90 -18.03
CA TYR A 314 34.55 39.68 -16.88
C TYR A 314 33.52 40.74 -16.45
N MET A 315 32.89 41.45 -17.39
CA MET A 315 31.80 42.39 -17.11
C MET A 315 30.61 41.69 -16.46
N ALA A 316 30.13 40.57 -17.02
CA ALA A 316 29.03 39.79 -16.43
C ALA A 316 29.36 39.29 -15.01
N ASN A 317 30.63 38.95 -14.74
CA ASN A 317 31.09 38.57 -13.40
C ASN A 317 31.12 39.79 -12.44
N LEU A 318 31.54 40.97 -12.91
CA LEU A 318 31.48 42.22 -12.13
C LEU A 318 30.04 42.65 -11.85
N GLU A 319 29.13 42.54 -12.82
CA GLU A 319 27.70 42.83 -12.68
C GLU A 319 27.04 41.89 -11.66
N SER A 320 27.35 40.59 -11.74
CA SER A 320 26.93 39.58 -10.75
C SER A 320 27.46 39.91 -9.35
N HIS A 321 28.75 40.26 -9.22
CA HIS A 321 29.33 40.65 -7.94
C HIS A 321 28.74 41.96 -7.39
N ALA A 322 28.44 42.93 -8.25
CA ALA A 322 27.77 44.17 -7.88
C ALA A 322 26.34 43.92 -7.37
N ALA A 323 25.58 43.04 -8.02
CA ALA A 323 24.25 42.63 -7.57
C ALA A 323 24.30 41.90 -6.21
N ILE A 324 25.31 41.05 -5.98
CA ILE A 324 25.55 40.40 -4.68
C ILE A 324 25.90 41.42 -3.59
N LEU A 325 26.67 42.47 -3.91
CA LEU A 325 26.98 43.55 -2.99
C LEU A 325 25.75 44.41 -2.67
N ASP A 326 24.95 44.78 -3.67
CA ASP A 326 23.68 45.51 -3.49
C ASP A 326 22.69 44.71 -2.63
N GLN A 327 22.56 43.40 -2.86
CA GLN A 327 21.74 42.53 -2.01
C GLN A 327 22.26 42.48 -0.55
N LYS A 328 23.58 42.45 -0.35
CA LYS A 328 24.18 42.53 1.00
C LYS A 328 23.94 43.88 1.67
N VAL A 329 24.07 45.00 0.95
CA VAL A 329 23.78 46.35 1.46
C VAL A 329 22.31 46.46 1.86
N LYS A 330 21.37 45.96 1.04
CA LYS A 330 19.94 45.91 1.37
C LYS A 330 19.66 45.06 2.61
N GLY A 331 20.32 43.91 2.74
CA GLY A 331 20.21 43.06 3.93
C GLY A 331 20.75 43.73 5.20
N ILE A 332 21.90 44.39 5.12
CA ILE A 332 22.52 45.12 6.23
C ILE A 332 21.67 46.33 6.63
N ASN A 333 21.13 47.09 5.67
CA ASN A 333 20.25 48.22 5.96
C ASN A 333 18.95 47.78 6.65
N GLY A 334 18.34 46.67 6.24
CA GLY A 334 17.16 46.12 6.93
C GLY A 334 17.48 45.62 8.36
N GLN A 335 18.68 45.08 8.58
CA GLN A 335 19.17 44.74 9.93
C GLN A 335 19.42 45.99 10.77
N LEU A 336 19.96 47.06 10.18
CA LEU A 336 20.17 48.35 10.84
C LEU A 336 18.83 48.99 11.24
N GLU A 337 17.87 49.07 10.33
CA GLU A 337 16.51 49.59 10.59
C GLU A 337 15.80 48.80 11.70
N THR A 338 15.95 47.47 11.70
CA THR A 338 15.44 46.61 12.80
C THR A 338 16.13 46.92 14.13
N ALA A 339 17.46 47.05 14.14
CA ALA A 339 18.22 47.38 15.35
C ALA A 339 17.95 48.80 15.86
N GLU A 340 17.70 49.77 14.98
CA GLU A 340 17.27 51.13 15.33
C GLU A 340 15.88 51.13 15.97
N MET A 341 14.93 50.34 15.44
CA MET A 341 13.63 50.10 16.07
C MET A 341 13.75 49.44 17.45
N GLU A 342 14.60 48.41 17.60
CA GLU A 342 14.86 47.76 18.90
C GLU A 342 15.48 48.74 19.90
N VAL A 343 16.46 49.54 19.48
CA VAL A 343 17.08 50.58 20.31
C VAL A 343 16.08 51.64 20.74
N GLU A 344 15.17 52.07 19.86
CA GLU A 344 14.14 53.06 20.21
C GLU A 344 13.06 52.47 21.14
N ALA A 345 12.64 51.23 20.93
CA ALA A 345 11.76 50.51 21.85
C ALA A 345 12.40 50.34 23.24
N MET A 346 13.70 50.02 23.29
CA MET A 346 14.46 49.92 24.54
C MET A 346 14.64 51.28 25.23
N LYS A 347 14.78 52.38 24.50
CA LYS A 347 14.74 53.75 25.10
C LYS A 347 13.38 54.05 25.71
N GLN A 348 12.28 53.74 25.01
CA GLN A 348 10.92 53.98 25.50
C GLN A 348 10.62 53.14 26.74
N GLU A 349 11.01 51.87 26.77
CA GLU A 349 10.88 51.01 27.94
C GLU A 349 11.77 51.50 29.11
N ASN A 350 13.02 51.90 28.84
CA ASN A 350 13.90 52.44 29.88
C ASN A 350 13.36 53.77 30.45
N ALA A 351 12.77 54.64 29.63
CA ALA A 351 12.09 55.85 30.09
C ALA A 351 10.82 55.53 30.92
N ARG A 352 10.07 54.48 30.55
CA ARG A 352 8.92 53.97 31.32
C ARG A 352 9.37 53.41 32.68
N LEU A 353 10.48 52.66 32.71
CA LEU A 353 11.07 52.11 33.94
C LEU A 353 11.64 53.21 34.84
N GLN A 354 12.33 54.20 34.28
CA GLN A 354 12.80 55.38 35.03
C GLN A 354 11.62 56.16 35.63
N HIS A 355 10.56 56.41 34.86
CA HIS A 355 9.34 57.04 35.37
C HIS A 355 8.67 56.21 36.49
N ILE A 356 8.74 54.88 36.44
CA ILE A 356 8.25 54.03 37.54
C ILE A 356 9.14 54.18 38.77
N PHE A 357 10.47 54.14 38.61
CA PHE A 357 11.46 54.30 39.68
C PHE A 357 11.37 55.66 40.38
N ASP A 358 11.29 56.75 39.61
CA ASP A 358 11.18 58.12 40.13
C ASP A 358 9.88 58.35 40.93
N ASN A 359 8.82 57.59 40.63
CA ASN A 359 7.55 57.60 41.35
C ASN A 359 7.44 56.47 42.40
N GLN A 360 8.49 55.68 42.63
CA GLN A 360 8.46 54.53 43.52
C GLN A 360 8.63 54.97 44.99
N LYS A 361 7.55 54.88 45.77
CA LYS A 361 7.47 55.44 47.14
C LYS A 361 8.34 54.76 48.21
N TYR A 362 9.01 53.66 47.87
CA TYR A 362 9.78 52.83 48.79
C TYR A 362 11.07 52.39 48.11
N SER A 363 12.21 52.52 48.81
CA SER A 363 13.50 52.05 48.34
C SER A 363 13.54 50.51 48.27
N VAL A 364 14.50 49.94 47.53
CA VAL A 364 14.82 48.51 47.63
C VAL A 364 15.12 48.13 49.09
N ALA A 365 15.82 48.98 49.83
CA ALA A 365 16.10 48.78 51.25
C ALA A 365 14.85 48.84 52.15
N ASP A 366 13.81 49.61 51.78
CA ASP A 366 12.52 49.58 52.48
C ASP A 366 11.76 48.29 52.17
N ILE A 367 11.82 47.82 50.93
CA ILE A 367 11.19 46.56 50.50
C ILE A 367 11.90 45.38 51.17
N GLU A 368 13.23 45.38 51.29
CA GLU A 368 14.00 44.39 52.04
C GLU A 368 13.64 44.41 53.53
N ARG A 369 13.54 45.59 54.16
CA ARG A 369 13.10 45.73 55.55
C ARG A 369 11.67 45.20 55.75
N ILE A 370 10.72 45.56 54.88
CA ILE A 370 9.33 45.09 54.94
C ILE A 370 9.24 43.57 54.70
N ASN A 371 10.07 42.99 53.83
CA ASN A 371 10.16 41.54 53.66
C ASN A 371 10.73 40.86 54.92
N HIS A 372 11.73 41.46 55.58
CA HIS A 372 12.29 40.94 56.83
C HIS A 372 11.26 41.00 57.97
N GLU A 373 10.63 42.15 58.18
CA GLU A 373 9.52 42.34 59.14
C GLU A 373 8.38 41.33 58.88
N ARG A 374 8.00 41.11 57.61
CA ARG A 374 7.02 40.07 57.22
C ARG A 374 7.49 38.66 57.60
N ASP A 375 8.75 38.32 57.35
CA ASP A 375 9.26 36.97 57.57
C ASP A 375 9.49 36.67 59.05
N GLU A 376 9.81 37.68 59.88
CA GLU A 376 9.77 37.60 61.35
C GLU A 376 8.34 37.43 61.87
N LEU A 377 7.37 38.19 61.34
CA LEU A 377 5.95 38.05 61.68
C LEU A 377 5.41 36.67 61.27
N GLN A 378 5.78 36.16 60.09
CA GLN A 378 5.37 34.83 59.62
C GLN A 378 6.00 33.71 60.47
N GLN A 379 7.26 33.85 60.89
CA GLN A 379 7.88 32.94 61.86
C GLN A 379 7.16 32.99 63.22
N THR A 380 6.78 34.19 63.67
CA THR A 380 6.03 34.38 64.93
C THR A 380 4.64 33.75 64.85
N ILE A 381 3.91 33.91 63.74
CA ILE A 381 2.64 33.22 63.48
C ILE A 381 2.85 31.71 63.48
N ASN A 382 3.82 31.19 62.70
CA ASN A 382 4.11 29.77 62.62
C ASN A 382 4.51 29.14 63.98
N LYS A 383 5.11 29.94 64.88
CA LYS A 383 5.40 29.54 66.25
C LYS A 383 4.13 29.50 67.09
N LEU A 384 3.36 30.59 67.11
CA LEU A 384 2.11 30.70 67.89
C LEU A 384 1.06 29.68 67.45
N THR A 385 0.98 29.34 66.16
CA THR A 385 0.11 28.26 65.66
C THR A 385 0.53 26.91 66.20
N LYS A 386 1.83 26.60 66.28
CA LYS A 386 2.31 25.34 66.88
C LYS A 386 2.13 25.28 68.39
N GLU A 387 2.25 26.42 69.08
CA GLU A 387 1.95 26.53 70.51
C GLU A 387 0.43 26.33 70.75
N LEU A 388 -0.43 26.88 69.88
CA LEU A 388 -1.88 26.62 69.90
C LEU A 388 -2.22 25.16 69.60
N GLU A 389 -1.68 24.56 68.53
CA GLU A 389 -1.86 23.14 68.19
C GLU A 389 -1.43 22.21 69.35
N ALA A 390 -0.37 22.58 70.06
CA ALA A 390 0.10 21.84 71.24
C ALA A 390 -0.87 21.96 72.42
N GLU A 391 -1.36 23.16 72.74
CA GLU A 391 -2.34 23.38 73.82
C GLU A 391 -3.72 22.78 73.48
N GLU A 392 -4.19 22.85 72.23
CA GLU A 392 -5.39 22.15 71.76
C GLU A 392 -5.24 20.63 71.91
N HIS A 393 -4.07 20.08 71.60
CA HIS A 393 -3.78 18.66 71.81
C HIS A 393 -3.70 18.31 73.32
N GLN A 394 -3.18 19.19 74.19
CA GLN A 394 -3.23 18.97 75.64
C GLN A 394 -4.67 19.01 76.17
N LEU A 395 -5.46 20.01 75.75
CA LEU A 395 -6.88 20.13 76.10
C LEU A 395 -7.65 18.87 75.70
N TRP A 396 -7.49 18.40 74.46
CA TRP A 396 -8.11 17.16 73.99
C TRP A 396 -7.69 15.92 74.81
N ASN A 397 -6.42 15.86 75.24
CA ASN A 397 -5.96 14.77 76.13
C ASN A 397 -6.57 14.86 77.54
N GLU A 398 -6.76 16.05 78.10
CA GLU A 398 -7.46 16.23 79.38
C GLU A 398 -8.97 15.99 79.26
N GLU A 399 -9.63 16.41 78.17
CA GLU A 399 -11.01 16.06 77.87
C GLU A 399 -11.19 14.54 77.74
N MET A 400 -10.26 13.85 77.06
CA MET A 400 -10.26 12.39 76.94
C MET A 400 -10.01 11.68 78.29
N LYS A 401 -9.15 12.24 79.17
CA LYS A 401 -8.99 11.74 80.55
C LYS A 401 -10.26 11.95 81.38
N TYR A 402 -10.87 13.12 81.29
CA TYR A 402 -12.12 13.46 81.98
C TYR A 402 -13.29 12.59 81.51
N ALA A 403 -13.43 12.35 80.21
CA ALA A 403 -14.44 11.47 79.64
C ALA A 403 -14.30 10.03 80.14
N ARG A 404 -13.08 9.47 80.12
CA ARG A 404 -12.79 8.13 80.68
C ARG A 404 -13.04 8.05 82.19
N GLY A 405 -12.67 9.10 82.93
CA GLY A 405 -12.95 9.20 84.36
C GLY A 405 -14.44 9.22 84.67
N LYS A 406 -15.22 9.98 83.89
CA LYS A 406 -16.68 10.00 83.95
C LYS A 406 -17.29 8.64 83.63
N GLU A 407 -16.89 7.99 82.53
CA GLU A 407 -17.38 6.66 82.13
C GLU A 407 -17.09 5.59 83.20
N ALA A 408 -15.91 5.62 83.82
CA ALA A 408 -15.57 4.73 84.93
C ALA A 408 -16.44 4.97 86.17
N ILE A 409 -16.73 6.22 86.52
CA ILE A 409 -17.64 6.58 87.62
C ILE A 409 -19.09 6.16 87.30
N GLU A 410 -19.57 6.39 86.08
CA GLU A 410 -20.91 5.99 85.64
C GLU A 410 -21.06 4.46 85.60
N THR A 411 -20.00 3.72 85.28
CA THR A 411 -19.95 2.26 85.36
C THR A 411 -20.04 1.78 86.82
N GLN A 412 -19.20 2.30 87.71
CA GLN A 412 -19.27 1.97 89.15
C GLN A 412 -20.61 2.35 89.78
N LEU A 413 -21.21 3.45 89.34
CA LEU A 413 -22.53 3.90 89.76
C LEU A 413 -23.63 2.92 89.32
N ALA A 414 -23.58 2.46 88.06
CA ALA A 414 -24.51 1.46 87.55
C ALA A 414 -24.40 0.12 88.29
N GLU A 415 -23.18 -0.32 88.65
CA GLU A 415 -22.97 -1.48 89.51
C GLU A 415 -23.51 -1.27 90.92
N TYR A 416 -23.22 -0.12 91.55
CA TYR A 416 -23.76 0.23 92.86
C TYR A 416 -25.30 0.22 92.87
N HIS A 417 -25.96 0.86 91.90
CA HIS A 417 -27.42 0.82 91.79
C HIS A 417 -27.94 -0.60 91.53
N LYS A 418 -27.24 -1.43 90.74
CA LYS A 418 -27.59 -2.84 90.50
C LYS A 418 -27.54 -3.66 91.79
N LEU A 419 -26.52 -3.46 92.64
CA LEU A 419 -26.44 -4.09 93.97
C LEU A 419 -27.53 -3.55 94.91
N ALA A 420 -27.72 -2.23 94.97
CA ALA A 420 -28.72 -1.60 95.85
C ALA A 420 -30.17 -2.00 95.51
N ARG A 421 -30.50 -2.16 94.22
CA ARG A 421 -31.77 -2.77 93.77
C ARG A 421 -31.89 -4.22 94.21
N LYS A 422 -30.83 -5.04 94.03
CA LYS A 422 -30.80 -6.46 94.47
C LYS A 422 -31.01 -6.60 96.00
N LEU A 423 -30.49 -5.65 96.78
CA LEU A 423 -30.61 -5.59 98.24
C LEU A 423 -31.93 -4.95 98.75
N LYS A 424 -32.85 -4.57 97.86
CA LYS A 424 -34.09 -3.82 98.18
C LYS A 424 -33.84 -2.51 98.96
N LEU A 425 -32.81 -1.76 98.56
CA LEU A 425 -32.47 -0.43 99.10
C LEU A 425 -32.93 0.73 98.20
N ILE A 426 -33.14 0.48 96.90
CA ILE A 426 -33.67 1.44 95.93
C ILE A 426 -34.88 0.78 95.24
N PRO A 427 -36.04 1.44 95.10
CA PRO A 427 -36.36 2.83 95.50
C PRO A 427 -36.60 3.00 97.02
N ILE A 428 -36.89 4.24 97.45
CA ILE A 428 -37.18 4.65 98.86
C ILE A 428 -38.35 3.88 99.49
N SER A 429 -39.21 3.24 98.69
CA SER A 429 -40.31 2.39 99.15
C SER A 429 -39.92 0.90 99.30
N ALA A 430 -38.65 0.55 99.13
CA ALA A 430 -38.18 -0.83 99.18
C ALA A 430 -37.93 -1.30 100.63
N GLU A 431 -38.19 -2.58 100.88
CA GLU A 431 -38.27 -3.22 102.20
C GLU A 431 -37.10 -2.91 103.15
N ASN A 432 -35.86 -2.87 102.64
CA ASN A 432 -34.67 -2.65 103.46
C ASN A 432 -34.23 -1.17 103.52
N SER A 433 -34.82 -0.29 102.70
CA SER A 433 -34.43 1.13 102.61
C SER A 433 -34.74 1.94 103.88
N LYS A 434 -35.74 1.49 104.67
CA LYS A 434 -36.22 2.16 105.89
C LYS A 434 -36.55 3.65 105.72
N GLY A 435 -36.92 4.07 104.50
CA GLY A 435 -37.28 5.45 104.15
C GLY A 435 -36.12 6.37 103.74
N HIS A 436 -34.89 5.85 103.60
CA HIS A 436 -33.75 6.62 103.10
C HIS A 436 -33.61 6.48 101.57
N ASP A 437 -33.15 7.56 100.90
CA ASP A 437 -32.78 7.52 99.49
C ASP A 437 -31.32 7.11 99.31
N PHE A 438 -31.11 5.90 98.79
CA PHE A 438 -29.79 5.38 98.44
C PHE A 438 -29.40 5.65 96.98
N GLU A 439 -30.20 6.38 96.19
CA GLU A 439 -29.87 6.69 94.80
C GLU A 439 -28.85 7.83 94.66
N ILE A 440 -27.57 7.47 94.53
CA ILE A 440 -26.52 8.39 94.09
C ILE A 440 -26.85 8.92 92.68
N LYS A 441 -26.82 10.25 92.48
CA LYS A 441 -27.07 10.93 91.20
C LYS A 441 -25.85 11.75 90.80
N PHE A 442 -24.91 11.16 90.05
CA PHE A 442 -23.64 11.80 89.73
C PHE A 442 -23.84 13.11 88.92
N ASN A 443 -23.25 14.19 89.41
CA ASN A 443 -23.17 15.49 88.73
C ASN A 443 -21.73 16.02 88.89
N PRO A 444 -20.94 16.14 87.80
CA PRO A 444 -19.58 16.67 87.85
C PRO A 444 -19.49 18.12 88.36
N GLU A 445 -20.44 18.98 87.99
CA GLU A 445 -20.41 20.42 88.27
C GLU A 445 -20.72 20.75 89.74
N ALA A 446 -21.30 19.80 90.49
CA ALA A 446 -21.67 20.00 91.89
C ALA A 446 -20.46 20.08 92.86
N GLY A 447 -19.25 19.81 92.38
CA GLY A 447 -18.00 19.89 93.14
C GLY A 447 -17.91 18.94 94.34
N PRO A 448 -16.88 19.07 95.19
CA PRO A 448 -16.67 18.17 96.33
C PRO A 448 -17.81 18.19 97.37
N ASN A 449 -18.68 19.21 97.35
CA ASN A 449 -19.88 19.28 98.17
C ASN A 449 -20.90 18.16 97.89
N CYS A 450 -20.90 17.54 96.70
CA CYS A 450 -21.74 16.36 96.44
C CYS A 450 -21.27 15.13 97.25
N LEU A 451 -19.95 14.94 97.39
CA LEU A 451 -19.36 13.83 98.14
C LEU A 451 -19.71 13.92 99.64
N VAL A 452 -19.74 15.13 100.21
CA VAL A 452 -20.18 15.37 101.60
C VAL A 452 -21.65 14.99 101.78
N LYS A 453 -22.52 15.29 100.80
CA LYS A 453 -23.93 14.89 100.82
C LYS A 453 -24.09 13.37 100.77
N TYR A 454 -23.41 12.67 99.85
CA TYR A 454 -23.47 11.19 99.82
C TYR A 454 -22.88 10.56 101.08
N ARG A 455 -21.81 11.13 101.66
CA ARG A 455 -21.22 10.64 102.91
C ARG A 455 -22.19 10.73 104.10
N THR A 456 -23.03 11.76 104.14
CA THR A 456 -23.98 12.02 105.23
C THR A 456 -25.36 11.36 105.01
N HIS A 457 -25.84 11.30 103.77
CA HIS A 457 -27.20 10.83 103.46
C HIS A 457 -27.26 9.35 103.03
N ILE A 458 -26.15 8.80 102.52
CA ILE A 458 -26.09 7.44 101.98
C ILE A 458 -25.11 6.60 102.78
N ASN A 459 -23.85 7.04 102.93
CA ASN A 459 -22.83 6.27 103.66
C ASN A 459 -23.16 6.14 105.15
N ALA A 460 -23.51 7.23 105.85
CA ALA A 460 -23.82 7.14 107.28
C ALA A 460 -25.05 6.25 107.61
N PRO A 461 -26.21 6.34 106.90
CA PRO A 461 -27.31 5.39 107.11
C PRO A 461 -26.98 3.96 106.66
N LEU A 462 -26.18 3.78 105.60
CA LEU A 462 -25.73 2.46 105.18
C LEU A 462 -24.78 1.83 106.22
N MET A 463 -23.87 2.61 106.80
CA MET A 463 -23.00 2.19 107.89
C MET A 463 -23.77 1.94 109.19
N GLU A 464 -24.83 2.70 109.48
CA GLU A 464 -25.72 2.39 110.60
C GLU A 464 -26.49 1.09 110.35
N LEU A 465 -26.94 0.85 109.12
CA LEU A 465 -27.60 -0.40 108.74
C LEU A 465 -26.63 -1.59 108.80
N ILE A 466 -25.41 -1.44 108.28
CA ILE A 466 -24.32 -2.41 108.41
C ILE A 466 -24.03 -2.68 109.89
N ASN A 467 -23.72 -1.66 110.69
CA ASN A 467 -23.44 -1.81 112.12
C ASN A 467 -24.60 -2.48 112.88
N ARG A 468 -25.86 -2.18 112.54
CA ARG A 468 -27.04 -2.86 113.10
C ARG A 468 -27.10 -4.33 112.67
N THR A 469 -26.90 -4.64 111.39
CA THR A 469 -26.87 -6.03 110.93
C THR A 469 -25.67 -6.80 111.47
N GLU A 470 -24.51 -6.18 111.64
CA GLU A 470 -23.34 -6.76 112.31
C GLU A 470 -23.58 -6.95 113.80
N GLU A 471 -24.33 -6.07 114.45
CA GLU A 471 -24.72 -6.19 115.85
C GLU A 471 -25.78 -7.29 116.04
N GLU A 472 -26.73 -7.42 115.12
CA GLU A 472 -27.70 -8.52 115.07
C GLU A 472 -27.00 -9.85 114.75
N ILE A 473 -26.05 -9.87 113.82
CA ILE A 473 -25.20 -11.03 113.50
C ILE A 473 -24.29 -11.36 114.69
N ARG A 474 -23.66 -10.39 115.36
CA ARG A 474 -22.82 -10.65 116.54
C ARG A 474 -23.65 -11.14 117.73
N LYS A 475 -24.87 -10.61 117.94
CA LYS A 475 -25.83 -11.15 118.93
C LYS A 475 -26.25 -12.58 118.57
N ALA A 476 -26.60 -12.84 117.31
CA ALA A 476 -26.98 -14.18 116.85
C ALA A 476 -25.80 -15.17 116.92
N THR A 477 -24.58 -14.72 116.60
CA THR A 477 -23.33 -15.50 116.64
C THR A 477 -22.89 -15.77 118.07
N HIS A 478 -22.98 -14.80 118.99
CA HIS A 478 -22.72 -15.03 120.42
C HIS A 478 -23.79 -15.95 121.04
N LYS A 479 -25.05 -15.84 120.60
CA LYS A 479 -26.12 -16.76 121.03
C LYS A 479 -25.92 -18.17 120.46
N LYS A 480 -25.46 -18.29 119.21
CA LYS A 480 -25.04 -19.55 118.58
C LYS A 480 -23.84 -20.16 119.33
N MET A 481 -22.80 -19.38 119.57
CA MET A 481 -21.58 -19.78 120.28
C MET A 481 -21.89 -20.26 121.69
N GLY A 482 -22.68 -19.53 122.49
CA GLY A 482 -23.11 -19.99 123.81
C GLY A 482 -24.03 -21.23 123.78
N LEU A 483 -24.74 -21.48 122.68
CA LEU A 483 -25.48 -22.73 122.44
C LEU A 483 -24.57 -23.87 121.98
N GLU A 484 -23.50 -23.58 121.24
CA GLU A 484 -22.45 -24.54 120.86
C GLU A 484 -21.57 -24.91 122.06
N ASP A 485 -21.13 -23.94 122.88
CA ASP A 485 -20.38 -24.16 124.12
C ASP A 485 -21.19 -25.03 125.11
N THR A 486 -22.49 -24.76 125.26
CA THR A 486 -23.35 -25.59 126.13
C THR A 486 -23.69 -26.93 125.50
N PHE A 487 -23.82 -27.03 124.17
CA PHE A 487 -23.96 -28.30 123.47
C PHE A 487 -22.71 -29.16 123.61
N ASP A 488 -21.51 -28.61 123.40
CA ASP A 488 -20.24 -29.31 123.51
C ASP A 488 -19.92 -29.66 124.96
N GLN A 489 -20.23 -28.80 125.94
CA GLN A 489 -20.12 -29.15 127.35
C GLN A 489 -21.04 -30.33 127.71
N VAL A 490 -22.30 -30.33 127.25
CA VAL A 490 -23.23 -31.46 127.44
C VAL A 490 -22.75 -32.70 126.68
N ASN A 491 -22.22 -32.55 125.46
CA ASN A 491 -21.70 -33.65 124.64
C ASN A 491 -20.45 -34.28 125.26
N THR A 492 -19.54 -33.47 125.84
CA THR A 492 -18.40 -33.94 126.63
C THR A 492 -18.87 -34.67 127.89
N MET A 493 -19.82 -34.12 128.65
CA MET A 493 -20.41 -34.83 129.80
C MET A 493 -21.10 -36.13 129.39
N VAL A 494 -21.78 -36.16 128.24
CA VAL A 494 -22.38 -37.38 127.67
C VAL A 494 -21.30 -38.38 127.26
N LEU A 495 -20.19 -37.94 126.68
CA LEU A 495 -19.04 -38.81 126.34
C LEU A 495 -18.38 -39.38 127.58
N GLU A 496 -18.14 -38.58 128.62
CA GLU A 496 -17.61 -39.01 129.91
C GLU A 496 -18.54 -40.02 130.59
N LYS A 497 -19.85 -39.74 130.65
CA LYS A 497 -20.82 -40.67 131.25
C LYS A 497 -21.02 -41.92 130.39
N LYS A 498 -20.95 -41.83 129.06
CA LYS A 498 -20.99 -42.98 128.14
C LYS A 498 -19.73 -43.85 128.26
N SER A 499 -18.56 -43.24 128.47
CA SER A 499 -17.31 -43.95 128.81
C SER A 499 -17.40 -44.62 130.18
N SER A 500 -17.88 -43.90 131.19
CA SER A 500 -18.13 -44.44 132.54
C SER A 500 -19.10 -45.63 132.51
N VAL A 501 -20.20 -45.52 131.76
CA VAL A 501 -21.19 -46.60 131.56
C VAL A 501 -20.60 -47.75 130.74
N LYS A 502 -19.69 -47.51 129.80
CA LYS A 502 -18.98 -48.57 129.06
C LYS A 502 -18.04 -49.34 130.00
N MET A 503 -17.24 -48.64 130.81
CA MET A 503 -16.38 -49.27 131.83
C MET A 503 -17.22 -50.08 132.83
N LEU A 504 -18.28 -49.51 133.40
CA LEU A 504 -19.17 -50.20 134.33
C LEU A 504 -19.92 -51.37 133.68
N LYS A 505 -20.24 -51.32 132.38
CA LYS A 505 -20.79 -52.46 131.64
C LYS A 505 -19.76 -53.56 131.40
N GLU A 506 -18.52 -53.22 131.08
CA GLU A 506 -17.43 -54.20 130.91
C GLU A 506 -17.04 -54.85 132.23
N GLU A 507 -17.14 -54.12 133.34
CA GLU A 507 -16.91 -54.65 134.69
C GLU A 507 -18.11 -55.47 135.20
N ALA A 508 -19.34 -55.04 134.93
CA ALA A 508 -20.54 -55.85 135.16
C ALA A 508 -20.55 -57.13 134.32
N GLN A 509 -20.14 -57.08 133.04
CA GLN A 509 -20.02 -58.27 132.19
C GLN A 509 -18.96 -59.23 132.74
N LYS A 510 -17.79 -58.74 133.19
CA LYS A 510 -16.79 -59.59 133.84
C LYS A 510 -17.31 -60.24 135.14
N LEU A 511 -18.13 -59.54 135.91
CA LEU A 511 -18.81 -60.12 137.08
C LEU A 511 -19.87 -61.16 136.67
N ASP A 512 -20.62 -60.91 135.60
CA ASP A 512 -21.66 -61.81 135.10
C ASP A 512 -21.06 -63.07 134.44
N ASP A 513 -19.98 -62.93 133.68
CA ASP A 513 -19.18 -64.03 133.12
C ASP A 513 -18.58 -64.89 134.25
N LEU A 514 -18.03 -64.25 135.30
CA LEU A 514 -17.50 -64.92 136.49
C LEU A 514 -18.61 -65.60 137.30
N TYR A 515 -19.79 -64.97 137.40
CA TYR A 515 -20.97 -65.53 138.06
C TYR A 515 -21.48 -66.75 137.29
N HIS A 516 -21.63 -66.67 135.98
CA HIS A 516 -22.00 -67.81 135.13
C HIS A 516 -20.96 -68.93 135.18
N GLN A 517 -19.66 -68.62 135.22
CA GLN A 517 -18.62 -69.63 135.41
C GLN A 517 -18.76 -70.32 136.78
N LYS A 518 -19.00 -69.57 137.86
CA LYS A 518 -19.19 -70.14 139.20
C LYS A 518 -20.52 -70.89 139.36
N LEU A 519 -21.58 -70.43 138.69
CA LEU A 519 -22.86 -71.13 138.61
C LEU A 519 -22.67 -72.46 137.89
N LYS A 520 -21.95 -72.48 136.76
CA LYS A 520 -21.68 -73.70 135.99
C LYS A 520 -20.74 -74.68 136.71
N GLU A 521 -19.73 -74.19 137.43
CA GLU A 521 -18.92 -75.02 138.33
C GLU A 521 -19.80 -75.65 139.44
N ALA A 522 -20.76 -74.90 139.98
CA ALA A 522 -21.71 -75.41 140.98
C ALA A 522 -22.73 -76.40 140.38
N GLU A 523 -23.28 -76.14 139.19
CA GLU A 523 -24.15 -77.08 138.45
C GLU A 523 -23.41 -78.37 138.10
N GLU A 524 -22.13 -78.30 137.72
CA GLU A 524 -21.32 -79.49 137.44
C GLU A 524 -21.00 -80.29 138.72
N GLU A 525 -20.88 -79.66 139.88
CA GLU A 525 -20.70 -80.33 141.18
C GLU A 525 -22.02 -80.89 141.73
N GLU A 526 -23.13 -80.13 141.66
CA GLU A 526 -24.47 -80.59 142.00
C GLU A 526 -24.86 -81.79 141.12
N ARG A 527 -24.54 -81.76 139.83
CA ARG A 527 -24.75 -82.91 138.93
C ARG A 527 -23.89 -84.12 139.31
N LYS A 528 -22.66 -83.96 139.82
CA LYS A 528 -21.87 -85.09 140.36
C LYS A 528 -22.55 -85.67 141.58
N CYS A 529 -22.88 -84.84 142.58
CA CYS A 529 -23.61 -85.27 143.78
C CYS A 529 -24.94 -85.92 143.43
N ALA A 530 -25.69 -85.41 142.45
CA ALA A 530 -26.93 -86.00 141.97
C ALA A 530 -26.70 -87.40 141.36
N THR A 531 -25.66 -87.59 140.53
CA THR A 531 -25.33 -88.93 139.99
C THR A 531 -24.83 -89.90 141.05
N GLU A 532 -24.11 -89.42 142.07
CA GLU A 532 -23.64 -90.24 143.18
C GLU A 532 -24.79 -90.64 144.13
N LEU A 533 -25.72 -89.72 144.38
CA LEU A 533 -26.95 -89.96 145.13
C LEU A 533 -27.89 -90.88 144.35
N GLU A 534 -28.03 -90.74 143.04
CA GLU A 534 -28.82 -91.66 142.20
C GLU A 534 -28.20 -93.07 142.15
N LEU A 535 -26.86 -93.19 142.20
CA LEU A 535 -26.18 -94.47 142.35
C LEU A 535 -26.43 -95.11 143.74
N LEU A 536 -26.42 -94.32 144.81
CA LEU A 536 -26.75 -94.78 146.16
C LEU A 536 -28.23 -95.18 146.29
N GLU A 537 -29.14 -94.42 145.69
CA GLU A 537 -30.57 -94.73 145.65
C GLU A 537 -30.84 -96.02 144.84
N LYS A 538 -30.15 -96.21 143.71
CA LYS A 538 -30.18 -97.48 142.94
C LYS A 538 -29.61 -98.65 143.73
N HIS A 539 -28.51 -98.47 144.47
CA HIS A 539 -27.92 -99.50 145.32
C HIS A 539 -28.85 -99.89 146.48
N LYS A 540 -29.49 -98.91 147.12
CA LYS A 540 -30.56 -99.13 148.11
C LYS A 540 -31.74 -99.87 147.49
N HIS A 541 -32.22 -99.46 146.32
CA HIS A 541 -33.34 -100.11 145.64
C HIS A 541 -33.00 -101.56 145.23
N LEU A 542 -31.74 -101.86 144.91
CA LEU A 542 -31.28 -103.23 144.62
C LEU A 542 -31.27 -104.12 145.88
N LEU A 543 -30.93 -103.55 147.04
CA LEU A 543 -31.03 -104.23 148.34
C LEU A 543 -32.50 -104.44 148.75
N GLU A 544 -33.34 -103.42 148.56
CA GLU A 544 -34.78 -103.49 148.84
C GLU A 544 -35.51 -104.45 147.89
N SER A 545 -35.09 -104.55 146.61
CA SER A 545 -35.63 -105.55 145.67
C SER A 545 -35.14 -106.95 146.02
N GLY A 546 -33.85 -107.18 146.27
CA GLY A 546 -33.33 -108.49 146.65
C GLY A 546 -33.90 -109.04 147.95
N ILE A 547 -34.19 -108.17 148.94
CA ILE A 547 -34.90 -108.55 150.17
C ILE A 547 -36.37 -108.89 149.88
N ASN A 548 -37.06 -108.13 149.03
CA ASN A 548 -38.45 -108.42 148.67
C ASN A 548 -38.59 -109.64 147.74
N GLU A 549 -37.63 -109.90 146.85
CA GLU A 549 -37.59 -111.10 146.01
C GLU A 549 -37.34 -112.33 146.89
N GLY A 550 -36.34 -112.32 147.78
CA GLY A 550 -36.12 -113.44 148.72
C GLY A 550 -37.31 -113.69 149.67
N LEU A 551 -38.01 -112.62 150.09
CA LEU A 551 -39.25 -112.74 150.86
C LEU A 551 -40.41 -113.29 150.02
N SER A 552 -40.53 -112.84 148.77
CA SER A 552 -41.59 -113.27 147.84
C SER A 552 -41.37 -114.70 147.33
N GLU A 553 -40.15 -115.14 147.09
CA GLU A 553 -39.84 -116.53 146.76
C GLU A 553 -40.21 -117.44 147.93
N ALA A 554 -39.76 -117.12 149.16
CA ALA A 554 -40.13 -117.90 150.35
C ALA A 554 -41.64 -117.93 150.61
N MET A 555 -42.38 -116.84 150.34
CA MET A 555 -43.84 -116.82 150.42
C MET A 555 -44.51 -117.60 149.27
N ASN A 556 -43.98 -117.52 148.04
CA ASN A 556 -44.51 -118.24 146.88
C ASN A 556 -44.26 -119.75 146.99
N GLU A 557 -43.08 -120.20 147.43
CA GLU A 557 -42.80 -121.61 147.69
C GLU A 557 -43.76 -122.17 148.75
N LEU A 558 -43.96 -121.45 149.86
CA LEU A 558 -44.93 -121.84 150.89
C LEU A 558 -46.36 -121.92 150.33
N HIS A 559 -46.76 -120.94 149.51
CA HIS A 559 -48.10 -120.88 148.91
C HIS A 559 -48.29 -121.94 147.82
N ASP A 560 -47.28 -122.28 147.03
CA ASP A 560 -47.38 -123.31 146.00
C ASP A 560 -47.26 -124.73 146.57
N VAL A 561 -46.53 -124.96 147.66
CA VAL A 561 -46.60 -126.23 148.41
C VAL A 561 -48.02 -126.42 148.99
N GLN A 562 -48.63 -125.37 149.56
CA GLN A 562 -50.03 -125.42 150.00
C GLN A 562 -51.00 -125.63 148.83
N ARG A 563 -50.81 -124.93 147.70
CA ARG A 563 -51.64 -125.07 146.49
C ARG A 563 -51.53 -126.47 145.89
N GLN A 564 -50.33 -127.05 145.80
CA GLN A 564 -50.12 -128.40 145.28
C GLN A 564 -50.81 -129.45 146.16
N TYR A 565 -50.73 -129.32 147.49
CA TYR A 565 -51.50 -130.17 148.41
C TYR A 565 -53.02 -130.07 148.17
N GLN A 566 -53.54 -128.84 148.02
CA GLN A 566 -54.95 -128.57 147.71
C GLN A 566 -55.39 -129.14 146.35
N VAL A 567 -54.53 -129.01 145.32
CA VAL A 567 -54.79 -129.43 143.94
C VAL A 567 -54.73 -130.95 143.80
N VAL A 568 -53.79 -131.64 144.46
CA VAL A 568 -53.73 -133.12 144.46
C VAL A 568 -54.99 -133.71 145.10
N MET A 569 -55.47 -133.13 146.21
CA MET A 569 -56.75 -133.48 146.83
C MET A 569 -57.93 -133.32 145.86
N GLN A 570 -57.99 -132.22 145.09
CA GLN A 570 -59.05 -132.00 144.10
C GLN A 570 -58.92 -132.89 142.85
N MET A 571 -57.70 -133.12 142.34
CA MET A 571 -57.47 -133.97 141.17
C MET A 571 -57.84 -135.43 141.44
N THR A 572 -57.53 -135.97 142.63
CA THR A 572 -57.90 -137.33 143.01
C THR A 572 -59.43 -137.53 143.00
N THR A 573 -60.19 -136.51 143.40
CA THR A 573 -61.66 -136.52 143.32
C THR A 573 -62.21 -136.26 141.91
N GLU A 574 -61.55 -135.44 141.10
CA GLU A 574 -62.02 -135.04 139.75
C GLU A 574 -61.66 -136.07 138.67
N GLU A 575 -60.52 -136.77 138.75
CA GLU A 575 -60.21 -137.88 137.83
C GLU A 575 -61.16 -139.07 138.05
N SER A 576 -61.47 -139.37 139.32
CA SER A 576 -62.48 -140.37 139.70
C SER A 576 -63.86 -140.09 139.06
N ARG A 577 -64.15 -138.82 138.74
CA ARG A 577 -65.35 -138.39 138.00
C ARG A 577 -65.16 -138.50 136.49
N LYS A 578 -64.07 -137.95 135.94
CA LYS A 578 -63.76 -137.90 134.50
C LYS A 578 -63.57 -139.27 133.85
N VAL A 579 -63.06 -140.26 134.57
CA VAL A 579 -62.95 -141.63 134.04
C VAL A 579 -64.34 -142.23 133.77
N GLY A 580 -65.35 -141.91 134.60
CA GLY A 580 -66.75 -142.26 134.33
C GLY A 580 -67.31 -141.56 133.09
N ASP A 581 -67.10 -140.25 132.95
CA ASP A 581 -67.61 -139.46 131.82
C ASP A 581 -66.95 -139.87 130.48
N ASN A 582 -65.64 -140.13 130.45
CA ASN A 582 -64.93 -140.55 129.24
C ASN A 582 -65.33 -141.96 128.76
N LEU A 583 -65.66 -142.87 129.68
CA LEU A 583 -66.15 -144.21 129.33
C LEU A 583 -67.49 -144.13 128.57
N ASN A 584 -68.37 -143.19 128.95
CA ASN A 584 -69.61 -142.91 128.22
C ASN A 584 -69.33 -142.27 126.84
N ARG A 585 -68.45 -141.26 126.76
CA ARG A 585 -68.25 -140.48 125.54
C ARG A 585 -67.47 -141.22 124.43
N LEU A 586 -66.54 -142.12 124.76
CA LEU A 586 -65.78 -142.83 123.71
C LEU A 586 -66.67 -143.81 122.91
N LEU A 587 -67.68 -144.38 123.57
CA LEU A 587 -68.71 -145.21 122.93
C LEU A 587 -69.55 -144.42 121.89
N GLU A 588 -69.63 -143.09 122.05
CA GLU A 588 -70.40 -142.19 121.19
C GLU A 588 -69.60 -141.66 119.98
N VAL A 589 -68.29 -141.39 120.16
CA VAL A 589 -67.42 -140.82 119.10
C VAL A 589 -66.96 -141.87 118.08
N ILE A 590 -66.72 -143.12 118.50
CA ILE A 590 -66.32 -144.19 117.56
C ILE A 590 -67.47 -144.51 116.59
N ALA A 591 -68.72 -144.31 117.01
CA ALA A 591 -69.90 -144.41 116.15
C ALA A 591 -70.01 -143.29 115.07
N THR A 592 -69.19 -142.22 115.14
CA THR A 592 -69.26 -141.09 114.20
C THR A 592 -68.00 -140.87 113.36
N HIS A 593 -66.78 -141.11 113.86
CA HIS A 593 -65.57 -140.84 113.06
C HIS A 593 -65.45 -141.71 111.79
N VAL A 594 -66.02 -142.93 111.82
CA VAL A 594 -66.11 -143.88 110.69
C VAL A 594 -66.80 -143.28 109.45
N VAL A 595 -67.47 -142.14 109.58
CA VAL A 595 -68.24 -141.47 108.50
C VAL A 595 -67.42 -140.42 107.71
N SER A 596 -66.16 -140.12 108.08
CA SER A 596 -65.56 -138.81 107.73
C SER A 596 -64.33 -138.77 106.79
N VAL A 597 -63.40 -139.73 106.82
CA VAL A 597 -61.99 -139.50 106.37
C VAL A 597 -61.71 -139.57 104.85
N GLU A 598 -62.67 -139.99 104.03
CA GLU A 598 -62.42 -140.35 102.61
C GLU A 598 -62.13 -139.16 101.62
N LYS A 599 -61.08 -138.29 101.78
CA LYS A 599 -60.64 -137.14 100.89
C LYS A 599 -59.17 -136.59 101.10
N TYR A 600 -58.35 -136.24 100.06
CA TYR A 600 -57.23 -135.21 100.11
C TYR A 600 -56.60 -134.75 98.74
N LEU A 601 -55.68 -133.73 98.70
CA LEU A 601 -55.29 -132.79 97.58
C LEU A 601 -53.82 -132.11 97.65
N GLY A 602 -53.30 -131.21 96.70
CA GLY A 602 -52.11 -130.17 96.79
C GLY A 602 -51.23 -129.55 95.53
N GLU A 603 -50.45 -128.35 95.53
CA GLU A 603 -49.54 -127.61 94.43
C GLU A 603 -48.46 -126.31 94.67
N GLN A 604 -47.66 -125.65 93.67
CA GLN A 604 -46.96 -124.19 93.48
C GLN A 604 -45.38 -123.75 93.12
N ASN A 605 -44.92 -122.60 92.40
CA ASN A 605 -43.46 -121.92 92.25
C ASN A 605 -42.93 -120.61 91.31
N VAL A 606 -41.65 -119.98 91.44
CA VAL A 606 -40.55 -119.21 90.51
C VAL A 606 -40.29 -117.61 90.07
N LYS A 607 -39.00 -116.97 89.90
CA LYS A 607 -38.38 -115.73 89.04
C LYS A 607 -36.99 -114.92 89.50
N VAL A 608 -36.15 -113.86 88.99
CA VAL A 608 -35.63 -112.95 87.76
C VAL A 608 -34.40 -111.83 87.98
N ASP A 609 -33.72 -111.03 87.00
CA ASP A 609 -32.33 -110.22 86.97
C ASP A 609 -31.89 -108.90 86.01
N ARG A 610 -30.67 -108.13 86.11
CA ARG A 610 -29.71 -107.23 85.14
C ARG A 610 -29.07 -105.69 85.29
N ASP A 611 -28.12 -105.13 84.39
CA ASP A 611 -26.98 -104.00 84.44
C ASP A 611 -26.68 -102.97 83.14
N PHE A 612 -25.67 -102.03 82.72
CA PHE A 612 -24.37 -101.15 83.04
C PHE A 612 -23.70 -100.15 81.86
N GLU A 613 -22.90 -98.96 81.99
CA GLU A 613 -22.04 -98.10 80.93
C GLU A 613 -21.07 -96.77 81.31
N GLU A 614 -20.06 -96.15 80.50
CA GLU A 614 -19.12 -94.85 80.71
C GLU A 614 -18.13 -94.15 79.53
N PHE A 615 -17.54 -92.84 79.50
CA PHE A 615 -16.36 -92.24 78.59
C PHE A 615 -15.47 -90.80 78.75
N MET A 616 -14.94 -89.96 77.72
CA MET A 616 -13.61 -89.05 77.60
C MET A 616 -13.43 -87.51 76.95
N SER A 617 -12.24 -86.73 76.90
CA SER A 617 -11.82 -85.40 76.10
C SER A 617 -10.35 -84.62 76.18
N GLU A 618 -9.80 -83.67 75.26
CA GLU A 618 -8.45 -82.79 75.29
C GLU A 618 -8.08 -81.59 74.17
N ASP A 619 -7.10 -80.56 74.28
CA ASP A 619 -6.47 -79.51 73.24
C ASP A 619 -5.26 -78.39 73.59
N LEU A 620 -4.40 -77.71 72.69
CA LEU A 620 -3.28 -76.57 72.86
C LEU A 620 -2.47 -75.79 71.63
N LEU A 621 -1.90 -74.48 71.65
CA LEU A 621 -0.77 -73.81 70.74
C LEU A 621 -0.20 -72.23 70.81
N VAL A 622 1.00 -71.73 70.24
CA VAL A 622 1.46 -70.30 69.73
C VAL A 622 2.94 -69.94 69.18
N ASN A 623 4.07 -70.56 69.57
CA ASN A 623 5.36 -69.87 69.94
C ASN A 623 6.56 -69.66 68.92
N LEU A 624 6.45 -68.97 67.75
CA LEU A 624 7.47 -69.13 66.65
C LEU A 624 8.14 -67.92 65.90
N ARG A 625 7.95 -66.63 66.22
CA ARG A 625 8.43 -65.53 65.33
C ARG A 625 9.78 -64.84 65.62
N GLU A 626 10.20 -64.65 66.88
CA GLU A 626 11.32 -63.73 67.17
C GLU A 626 12.74 -64.33 67.06
N ILE A 627 12.86 -65.66 66.94
CA ILE A 627 14.16 -66.36 66.78
C ILE A 627 14.92 -65.88 65.53
N LEU A 628 14.20 -65.33 64.54
CA LEU A 628 14.74 -64.94 63.23
C LEU A 628 15.59 -63.66 63.24
N ASP A 629 15.37 -62.72 64.17
CA ASP A 629 16.09 -61.43 64.17
C ASP A 629 17.52 -61.53 64.73
N ASN A 630 17.73 -62.43 65.70
CA ASN A 630 19.04 -62.66 66.33
C ASN A 630 20.14 -63.16 65.36
N TYR A 631 19.78 -63.70 64.21
CA TYR A 631 20.76 -64.23 63.24
C TYR A 631 21.36 -63.17 62.30
N LYS A 632 20.77 -61.97 62.16
CA LYS A 632 21.22 -60.98 61.17
C LYS A 632 22.43 -60.13 61.57
N LYS A 633 22.74 -59.99 62.86
CA LYS A 633 23.82 -59.10 63.36
C LYS A 633 25.19 -59.77 63.49
N LYS A 634 25.41 -60.90 62.83
CA LYS A 634 26.62 -61.75 63.00
C LYS A 634 27.49 -61.85 61.72
N ALA A 635 27.50 -60.80 60.89
CA ALA A 635 28.05 -60.85 59.53
C ALA A 635 29.05 -59.72 59.15
N ASP A 636 29.07 -58.57 59.84
CA ASP A 636 29.87 -57.39 59.45
C ASP A 636 30.90 -56.95 60.52
N ALA A 637 31.91 -57.79 60.78
CA ALA A 637 33.24 -57.40 61.28
C ALA A 637 34.17 -58.64 61.32
N VAL A 638 35.40 -58.48 60.85
CA VAL A 638 36.47 -59.51 60.69
C VAL A 638 36.79 -60.24 62.00
#